data_AF-A0A1S0TLZ7-F1
#
_entry.id   AF-A0A1S0TLZ7-F1
#
_cell.length_a   1.000
_cell.length_b   1.000
_cell.length_c   1.000
_cell.angle_alpha   90.00
_cell.angle_beta   90.00
_cell.angle_gamma   90.00
#
_symmetry.space_group_name_H-M   'P 1'
#
loop_
_entity.id
_entity.type
_entity.pdbx_description
1 polymer ?
#
loop_
_entity_poly.entity_id
_entity_poly.type
_entity_poly.pdbx_seq_one_letter_code
_entity_poly.pdbx_strand_id
1 'polypeptide(L)'
;MIIDDGAPITGSSFGIVAMLNVDSDIYIGGVPDLDSMTGGLHEKNFVGCIGDIAFNGVKMDLMANAIDGRNVKPCDQWMTKKKWLRNDEER
;
A
#
# COMPACT_ATOMS: atom_id res chain seq x y z
N MET A 1 0.87 13.55 -9.37
CA MET A 1 1.74 12.48 -8.87
C MET A 1 3.16 13.01 -8.81
N ILE A 2 3.83 12.84 -7.66
CA ILE A 2 5.24 13.19 -7.47
C ILE A 2 5.92 11.89 -7.03
N ILE A 3 7.08 11.58 -7.62
CA ILE A 3 7.91 10.42 -7.27
C ILE A 3 9.23 10.98 -6.77
N ASP A 4 9.59 10.65 -5.54
CA ASP A 4 10.75 11.19 -4.84
C ASP A 4 10.75 12.73 -4.90
N ASP A 5 11.88 13.35 -5.24
CA ASP A 5 12.02 14.80 -5.44
C ASP A 5 11.83 15.23 -6.91
N GLY A 6 11.14 14.40 -7.70
CA GLY A 6 10.90 14.65 -9.12
C GLY A 6 9.87 15.75 -9.40
N ALA A 7 9.82 16.20 -10.66
CA ALA A 7 8.81 17.15 -11.11
C ALA A 7 7.40 16.54 -11.05
N PRO A 8 6.36 17.34 -10.72
CA PRO A 8 4.99 16.84 -10.63
C PRO A 8 4.43 16.46 -12.00
N ILE A 9 3.90 15.24 -12.10
CA ILE A 9 3.08 14.78 -13.23
C ILE A 9 1.61 15.04 -12.92
N THR A 10 0.93 15.75 -13.81
CA THR A 10 -0.49 16.13 -13.65
C THR A 10 -1.38 15.39 -14.65
N GLY A 11 -2.63 15.17 -14.27
CA GLY A 11 -3.65 14.52 -15.08
C GLY A 11 -5.03 14.82 -14.49
N SER A 12 -6.08 14.71 -15.29
CA SER A 12 -7.45 14.93 -14.83
C SER A 12 -8.39 14.02 -15.60
N SER A 13 -9.40 13.49 -14.92
CA SER A 13 -10.49 12.77 -15.57
C SER A 13 -11.36 13.75 -16.37
N PHE A 14 -11.85 13.31 -17.52
CA PHE A 14 -12.81 14.08 -18.31
C PHE A 14 -14.22 14.04 -17.66
N GLY A 15 -15.03 15.07 -17.92
CA GLY A 15 -16.43 15.15 -17.48
C GLY A 15 -16.71 16.23 -16.44
N ILE A 16 -17.96 16.31 -15.99
CA ILE A 16 -18.45 17.35 -15.04
C ILE A 16 -18.41 16.90 -13.57
N VAL A 17 -18.17 15.62 -13.32
CA VAL A 17 -18.15 15.05 -11.97
C VAL A 17 -16.77 15.28 -11.36
N ALA A 18 -16.75 15.94 -10.20
CA ALA A 18 -15.55 16.22 -9.43
C ALA A 18 -15.46 15.41 -8.12
N MET A 19 -16.51 14.66 -7.78
CA MET A 19 -16.62 13.91 -6.53
C MET A 19 -16.25 12.44 -6.74
N LEU A 20 -15.49 11.90 -5.79
CA LEU A 20 -15.16 10.48 -5.69
C LEU A 20 -16.04 9.85 -4.60
N ASN A 21 -16.91 8.92 -5.00
CA ASN A 21 -17.74 8.14 -4.07
C ASN A 21 -17.24 6.70 -4.04
N VAL A 22 -16.89 6.20 -2.85
CA VAL A 22 -16.39 4.83 -2.66
C VAL A 22 -16.98 4.26 -1.38
N ASP A 23 -17.76 3.19 -1.52
CA ASP A 23 -18.40 2.47 -0.40
C ASP A 23 -17.65 1.17 -0.04
N SER A 24 -16.48 0.93 -0.63
CA SER A 24 -15.70 -0.30 -0.48
C SER A 24 -14.48 -0.12 0.43
N ASP A 25 -13.92 -1.25 0.87
CA ASP A 25 -12.64 -1.29 1.57
C ASP A 25 -11.47 -0.85 0.67
N ILE A 26 -10.35 -0.49 1.31
CA ILE A 26 -9.10 -0.11 0.65
C ILE A 26 -8.22 -1.36 0.50
N TYR A 27 -7.81 -1.65 -0.73
CA TYR A 27 -6.92 -2.77 -1.06
C TYR A 27 -5.50 -2.27 -1.31
N ILE A 28 -4.52 -2.89 -0.66
CA ILE A 28 -3.10 -2.54 -0.79
C ILE A 28 -2.32 -3.76 -1.29
N GLY A 29 -1.45 -3.54 -2.27
CA GLY A 29 -0.63 -4.59 -2.90
C GLY A 29 -1.39 -5.44 -3.93
N GLY A 30 -2.71 -5.50 -3.88
CA GLY A 30 -3.49 -6.22 -4.88
C GLY A 30 -4.95 -6.36 -4.53
N VAL A 31 -5.71 -6.91 -5.46
CA VAL A 31 -7.14 -7.21 -5.32
C VAL A 31 -7.41 -8.71 -5.48
N PRO A 32 -8.50 -9.25 -4.91
CA PRO A 32 -8.85 -10.67 -5.00
C PRO A 32 -9.25 -11.10 -6.42
N ASP A 33 -9.87 -10.21 -7.20
CA ASP A 33 -10.26 -10.45 -8.59
C ASP A 33 -9.79 -9.28 -9.46
N LEU A 34 -8.71 -9.49 -10.20
CA LEU A 34 -8.09 -8.46 -11.04
C LEU A 34 -8.97 -8.08 -12.23
N ASP A 35 -9.65 -9.05 -12.84
CA ASP A 35 -10.42 -8.80 -14.06
C ASP A 35 -11.62 -7.90 -13.75
N SER A 36 -12.42 -8.27 -12.73
CA SER A 36 -13.63 -7.50 -12.39
C SER A 36 -13.32 -6.17 -11.69
N MET A 37 -12.33 -6.11 -10.81
CA MET A 37 -12.06 -4.92 -10.01
C MET A 37 -11.18 -3.89 -10.72
N THR A 38 -10.35 -4.31 -11.69
CA THR A 38 -9.52 -3.39 -12.47
C THR A 38 -10.04 -3.19 -13.89
N GLY A 39 -11.10 -3.90 -14.29
CA GLY A 39 -11.61 -3.88 -15.67
C GLY A 39 -10.61 -4.46 -16.67
N GLY A 40 -9.82 -5.45 -16.24
CA GLY A 40 -8.73 -6.05 -17.03
C GLY A 40 -7.52 -5.13 -17.24
N LEU A 41 -7.39 -4.04 -16.48
CA LEU A 41 -6.26 -3.12 -16.60
C LEU A 41 -4.94 -3.72 -16.08
N HIS A 42 -5.03 -4.62 -15.11
CA HIS A 42 -3.88 -5.25 -14.48
C HIS A 42 -3.97 -6.77 -14.51
N GLU A 43 -2.88 -7.43 -14.90
CA GLU A 43 -2.81 -8.91 -14.94
C GLU A 43 -2.21 -9.52 -13.67
N LYS A 44 -1.55 -8.70 -12.83
CA LYS A 44 -0.80 -9.18 -11.66
C LYS A 44 -0.93 -8.22 -10.49
N ASN A 45 -1.00 -8.80 -9.29
CA ASN A 45 -0.84 -8.08 -8.04
C ASN A 45 0.63 -7.71 -7.80
N PHE A 46 0.86 -6.71 -6.95
CA PHE A 46 2.19 -6.25 -6.57
C PHE A 46 2.93 -7.32 -5.75
N VAL A 47 4.23 -7.47 -6.04
CA VAL A 47 5.14 -8.33 -5.27
C VAL A 47 6.33 -7.50 -4.82
N GLY A 48 6.42 -7.25 -3.52
CA GLY A 48 7.49 -6.44 -2.95
C GLY A 48 7.16 -5.97 -1.53
N CYS A 49 7.74 -4.84 -1.16
CA CYS A 49 7.57 -4.23 0.15
C CYS A 49 6.84 -2.90 0.05
N ILE A 50 5.79 -2.73 0.85
CA ILE A 50 5.04 -1.50 1.01
C ILE A 50 5.07 -1.12 2.49
N GLY A 51 5.37 0.14 2.77
CA GLY A 51 5.41 0.70 4.12
C GLY A 51 5.09 2.19 4.10
N ASP A 52 4.95 2.77 5.29
CA ASP A 52 4.75 4.22 5.50
C ASP A 52 3.60 4.82 4.68
N ILE A 53 2.43 4.19 4.75
CA ILE A 53 1.23 4.67 4.05
C ILE A 53 0.51 5.70 4.91
N ALA A 54 0.09 6.81 4.28
CA ALA A 54 -0.80 7.78 4.90
C ALA A 54 -1.93 8.18 3.96
N PHE A 55 -3.15 8.27 4.51
CA PHE A 55 -4.32 8.79 3.81
C PHE A 55 -4.72 10.11 4.46
N ASN A 56 -4.79 11.19 3.67
CA ASN A 56 -5.09 12.53 4.17
C ASN A 56 -4.22 12.95 5.38
N GLY A 57 -2.94 12.55 5.37
CA GLY A 57 -1.99 12.82 6.45
C GLY A 57 -2.09 11.87 7.65
N VAL A 58 -3.07 10.98 7.70
CA VAL A 58 -3.21 9.97 8.76
C VAL A 58 -2.41 8.73 8.40
N LYS A 59 -1.41 8.40 9.22
CA LYS A 59 -0.60 7.19 9.05
C LYS A 59 -1.43 5.95 9.33
N MET A 60 -1.31 4.96 8.45
CA MET A 60 -1.96 3.66 8.60
C MET A 60 -1.02 2.64 9.21
N ASP A 61 -1.46 1.97 10.27
CA ASP A 61 -0.79 0.79 10.78
C ASP A 61 -1.28 -0.43 9.98
N LEU A 62 -0.41 -0.97 9.13
CA LEU A 62 -0.74 -2.10 8.26
C LEU A 62 -0.99 -3.42 9.03
N MET A 63 -0.61 -3.50 10.30
CA MET A 63 -0.90 -4.66 11.15
C MET A 63 -2.14 -4.46 12.01
N ALA A 64 -2.36 -3.24 12.53
CA ALA A 64 -3.47 -2.96 13.43
C ALA A 64 -4.76 -2.53 12.71
N ASN A 65 -4.65 -1.85 11.56
CA ASN A 65 -5.81 -1.30 10.85
C ASN A 65 -6.31 -2.22 9.71
N ALA A 66 -5.63 -3.34 9.43
CA ALA A 66 -6.01 -4.23 8.35
C ALA A 66 -7.24 -5.09 8.72
N ILE A 67 -8.19 -5.19 7.79
CA ILE A 67 -9.39 -6.04 7.92
C ILE A 67 -9.07 -7.50 7.55
N ASP A 68 -8.31 -7.73 6.46
CA ASP A 68 -7.80 -9.05 6.03
C ASP A 68 -6.40 -8.90 5.40
N GLY A 69 -5.67 -10.01 5.29
CA GLY A 69 -4.35 -10.08 4.66
C GLY A 69 -4.09 -11.43 3.99
N ARG A 70 -3.64 -11.41 2.72
CA ARG A 70 -3.36 -12.62 1.92
C ARG A 70 -1.94 -12.61 1.37
N ASN A 71 -1.18 -13.66 1.67
CA ASN A 71 0.21 -13.81 1.26
C ASN A 71 1.10 -12.60 1.65
N VAL A 72 0.78 -11.98 2.79
CA VAL A 72 1.55 -10.88 3.36
C VAL A 72 2.50 -11.43 4.41
N LYS A 73 3.76 -11.00 4.36
CA LYS A 73 4.74 -11.33 5.38
C LYS A 73 5.53 -10.09 5.77
N PRO A 74 6.18 -10.15 6.93
CA PRO A 74 7.10 -9.11 7.26
C PRO A 74 8.24 -8.96 6.21
N CYS A 75 8.50 -7.78 5.63
CA CYS A 75 9.62 -7.45 4.74
C CYS A 75 11.03 -7.71 5.30
N ASP A 76 11.67 -8.85 5.00
CA ASP A 76 12.97 -9.35 5.50
C ASP A 76 13.98 -8.29 6.03
N GLN A 77 14.21 -7.18 5.31
CA GLN A 77 15.08 -6.06 5.71
C GLN A 77 14.79 -5.46 7.10
N TRP A 78 13.53 -5.41 7.56
CA TRP A 78 13.21 -4.93 8.92
C TRP A 78 13.49 -5.94 10.04
N MET A 79 13.58 -7.24 9.71
CA MET A 79 13.77 -8.30 10.69
C MET A 79 15.24 -8.36 11.10
N THR A 80 16.14 -8.06 10.15
CA THR A 80 17.58 -7.98 10.41
C THR A 80 17.90 -6.93 11.47
N LYS A 81 17.23 -5.76 11.44
CA LYS A 81 17.43 -4.70 12.45
C LYS A 81 16.99 -5.13 13.86
N LYS A 82 15.89 -5.88 13.98
CA LYS A 82 15.41 -6.39 15.29
C LYS A 82 16.30 -7.49 15.86
N LYS A 83 16.93 -8.31 15.01
CA LYS A 83 17.85 -9.37 15.46
C LYS A 83 19.07 -8.80 16.18
N TRP A 84 19.63 -7.68 15.70
CA TRP A 84 20.72 -6.99 16.38
C TRP A 84 20.27 -6.38 17.71
N LEU A 85 19.13 -5.66 17.72
CA LEU A 85 18.57 -5.08 18.94
C LEU A 85 18.27 -6.12 20.03
N ARG A 86 17.74 -7.29 19.67
CA ARG A 86 17.49 -8.37 20.63
C ARG A 86 18.79 -8.99 21.17
N ASN A 87 19.84 -9.06 20.36
CA ASN A 87 21.14 -9.58 20.82
C ASN A 87 21.87 -8.59 21.74
N ASP A 88 21.55 -7.30 21.67
CA ASP A 88 22.13 -6.27 22.55
C ASP A 88 21.40 -6.15 23.90
N GLU A 89 20.13 -6.57 23.99
CA GLU A 89 19.34 -6.56 25.24
C GLU A 89 19.59 -7.81 26.12
N GLU A 90 20.26 -8.83 25.57
CA GLU A 90 20.63 -10.08 26.27
C GLU A 90 22.09 -10.04 26.80
N ARG A 91 22.68 -8.85 26.91
CA ARG A 91 24.03 -8.60 27.47
C ARG A 91 24.01 -7.70 28.69
#